data_AF-A0AA90NHB9-F1
#
_entry.id   AF-A0AA90NHB9-F1
#
_cell.length_a   1.000
_cell.length_b   1.000
_cell.length_c   1.000
_cell.angle_alpha   90.00
_cell.angle_beta   90.00
_cell.angle_gamma   90.00
#
_symmetry.space_group_name_H-M   'P 1'
#
loop_
_entity.id
_entity.type
_entity.pdbx_description
1 polymer ?
#
loop_
_entity_poly.entity_id
_entity_poly.type
_entity_poly.pdbx_seq_one_letter_code
_entity_poly.pdbx_strand_id
1 'polypeptide(L)'
;MSGIEVQLSPCVGGLVRTWSDDGTDRLWAVPDDAWLRDTQGTGRLGRTALSEAHFRESAELTDGALIVRPRLPVQTAGGLTMAAQTVELREAKRPSRGTREDFGELLARAVQHCVDTYEFLVIGPGGQGPGLAPLCLFAVLPDGADHAIVVEAEPPPEDSLLWAAFLEADSPSATMSAPLNPETIAAVPLLMSEAIGRWGLDPWDLAFTFGRR
;
A
#
# COMPACT_ATOMS: atom_id res chain seq x y z
N MET A 1 22.83 -12.46 14.56
CA MET A 1 22.51 -12.62 13.13
C MET A 1 21.92 -11.30 12.70
N SER A 2 22.55 -10.58 11.77
CA SER A 2 21.96 -9.36 11.20
C SER A 2 20.93 -9.79 10.16
N GLY A 3 19.69 -9.34 10.27
CA GLY A 3 18.73 -9.50 9.18
C GLY A 3 19.02 -8.55 8.03
N ILE A 4 18.31 -8.74 6.93
CA ILE A 4 18.38 -7.88 5.74
C ILE A 4 17.18 -6.94 5.71
N GLU A 5 17.35 -5.67 5.36
CA GLU A 5 16.20 -4.79 5.15
C GLU A 5 15.44 -5.22 3.90
N VAL A 6 14.12 -5.32 4.01
CA VAL A 6 13.21 -5.67 2.92
C VAL A 6 12.03 -4.71 2.87
N GLN A 7 11.58 -4.42 1.65
CA GLN A 7 10.31 -3.78 1.37
C GLN A 7 9.17 -4.80 1.52
N LEU A 8 8.00 -4.34 1.96
CA LEU A 8 6.84 -5.19 2.21
C LEU A 8 5.73 -4.96 1.19
N SER A 9 5.11 -6.05 0.73
CA SER A 9 3.80 -5.98 0.06
C SER A 9 2.70 -5.69 1.08
N PRO A 10 1.48 -5.36 0.63
CA PRO A 10 0.27 -5.53 1.43
C PRO A 10 0.21 -6.95 1.99
N CYS A 11 -0.03 -7.09 3.28
CA CYS A 11 -0.31 -8.36 3.93
C CYS A 11 -1.79 -8.66 3.77
N VAL A 12 -2.12 -9.65 2.95
CA VAL A 12 -3.50 -10.02 2.65
C VAL A 12 -3.63 -11.53 2.52
N GLY A 13 -4.76 -12.09 2.91
CA GLY A 13 -4.98 -13.53 2.83
C GLY A 13 -3.99 -14.36 3.65
N GLY A 14 -3.36 -13.78 4.67
CA GLY A 14 -2.28 -14.40 5.44
C GLY A 14 -0.96 -14.53 4.68
N LEU A 15 -0.75 -13.73 3.63
CA LEU A 15 0.47 -13.71 2.82
C LEU A 15 1.12 -12.33 2.80
N VAL A 16 2.45 -12.29 2.71
CA VAL A 16 3.22 -11.07 2.46
C VAL A 16 4.41 -11.42 1.57
N ARG A 17 4.71 -10.57 0.59
CA ARG A 17 5.94 -10.65 -0.20
C ARG A 17 6.96 -9.66 0.33
N THR A 18 8.21 -10.08 0.33
CA THR A 18 9.38 -9.25 0.68
C THR A 18 10.24 -9.05 -0.56
N TRP A 19 10.78 -7.85 -0.75
CA TRP A 19 11.78 -7.53 -1.76
C TRP A 19 13.02 -6.91 -1.12
N SER A 20 14.20 -7.44 -1.40
CA SER A 20 15.49 -6.86 -1.00
C SER A 20 16.19 -6.14 -2.15
N ASP A 21 17.13 -5.26 -1.81
CA ASP A 21 17.89 -4.46 -2.77
C ASP A 21 18.79 -5.29 -3.69
N ASP A 22 19.13 -6.53 -3.30
CA ASP A 22 19.86 -7.47 -4.15
C ASP A 22 18.99 -8.15 -5.23
N GLY A 23 17.71 -7.80 -5.29
CA GLY A 23 16.74 -8.35 -6.23
C GLY A 23 16.09 -9.66 -5.77
N THR A 24 16.41 -10.16 -4.58
CA THR A 24 15.72 -11.33 -4.02
C THR A 24 14.29 -10.94 -3.66
N ASP A 25 13.31 -11.70 -4.17
CA ASP A 25 11.93 -11.63 -3.72
C ASP A 25 11.46 -12.97 -3.15
N ARG A 26 10.58 -12.92 -2.15
CA ARG A 26 10.00 -14.13 -1.56
C ARG A 26 8.62 -13.87 -0.99
N LEU A 27 7.70 -14.77 -1.33
CA LEU A 27 6.36 -14.83 -0.74
C LEU A 27 6.38 -15.69 0.52
N TRP A 28 5.71 -15.22 1.56
CA TRP A 28 5.65 -15.87 2.86
C TRP A 28 4.21 -16.02 3.32
N ALA A 29 3.96 -17.07 4.09
CA ALA A 29 2.77 -17.12 4.92
C ALA A 29 3.03 -16.47 6.28
N VAL A 30 2.05 -15.71 6.75
CA VAL A 30 2.02 -15.06 8.06
C VAL A 30 0.91 -15.74 8.88
N PRO A 31 1.23 -16.67 9.79
CA PRO A 31 0.21 -17.43 10.52
C PRO A 31 -0.67 -16.58 11.43
N ASP A 32 -0.10 -15.53 12.02
CA ASP A 32 -0.78 -14.52 12.83
C ASP A 32 -0.57 -13.15 12.17
N ASP A 33 -1.39 -12.86 11.17
CA ASP A 33 -1.25 -11.68 10.31
C ASP A 33 -2.00 -10.46 10.84
N ALA A 34 -2.85 -10.62 11.85
CA ALA A 34 -3.78 -9.59 12.33
C ALA A 34 -3.06 -8.27 12.65
N TRP A 35 -1.98 -8.33 13.42
CA TRP A 35 -1.21 -7.14 13.76
C TRP A 35 -0.64 -6.42 12.53
N LEU A 36 -0.12 -7.18 11.56
CA LEU A 36 0.47 -6.61 10.36
C LEU A 36 -0.60 -5.98 9.47
N ARG A 37 -1.74 -6.66 9.27
CA ARG A 37 -2.89 -6.13 8.51
C ARG A 37 -3.48 -4.86 9.12
N ASP A 38 -3.54 -4.78 10.46
CA ASP A 38 -4.09 -3.63 11.18
C ASP A 38 -3.14 -2.42 11.20
N THR A 39 -1.84 -2.66 11.00
CA THR A 39 -0.81 -1.62 11.12
C THR A 39 -0.31 -1.12 9.77
N GLN A 40 -0.27 -1.97 8.73
CA GLN A 40 0.16 -1.55 7.39
C GLN A 40 -0.72 -0.44 6.82
N GLY A 41 -0.08 0.47 6.09
CA GLY A 41 -0.72 1.61 5.45
C GLY A 41 -1.14 2.73 6.41
N THR A 42 -1.03 2.54 7.74
CA THR A 42 -1.43 3.56 8.73
C THR A 42 -0.32 4.58 9.03
N GLY A 43 0.83 4.47 8.37
CA GLY A 43 2.01 5.30 8.63
C GLY A 43 2.74 4.98 9.93
N ARG A 44 2.40 3.88 10.60
CA ARG A 44 3.00 3.44 11.86
C ARG A 44 4.26 2.59 11.66
N LEU A 45 4.38 1.89 10.53
CA LEU A 45 5.54 1.05 10.24
C LEU A 45 6.71 1.88 9.75
N GLY A 46 7.91 1.47 10.14
CA GLY A 46 9.16 1.96 9.59
C GLY A 46 9.15 1.86 8.07
N ARG A 47 9.85 2.79 7.42
CA ARG A 47 9.89 2.89 5.97
C ARG A 47 11.33 2.99 5.49
N THR A 48 11.58 2.42 4.32
CA THR A 48 12.78 2.68 3.52
C THR A 48 12.50 3.73 2.46
N ALA A 49 13.51 4.54 2.13
CA ALA A 49 13.41 5.59 1.12
C ALA A 49 13.83 5.04 -0.25
N LEU A 50 12.96 5.18 -1.25
CA LEU A 50 13.26 4.86 -2.65
C LEU A 50 13.85 6.07 -3.39
N SER A 51 13.50 7.27 -2.94
CA SER A 51 14.03 8.56 -3.36
C SER A 51 13.81 9.57 -2.23
N GLU A 52 14.18 10.84 -2.41
CA GLU A 52 13.95 11.89 -1.40
C GLU A 52 12.47 12.04 -1.00
N ALA A 53 11.55 11.73 -1.93
CA ALA A 53 10.12 11.97 -1.77
C ALA A 53 9.26 10.70 -1.71
N HIS A 54 9.84 9.50 -1.88
CA HIS A 54 9.08 8.23 -1.97
C HIS A 54 9.57 7.20 -0.97
N PHE A 55 8.63 6.59 -0.24
CA PHE A 55 8.90 5.71 0.87
C PHE A 55 8.01 4.46 0.80
N ARG A 56 8.56 3.29 1.16
CA ARG A 56 7.81 2.04 1.32
C ARG A 56 7.96 1.50 2.72
N GLU A 57 6.92 0.89 3.26
CA GLU A 57 7.02 0.19 4.54
C GLU A 57 8.06 -0.94 4.44
N SER A 58 8.95 -1.02 5.44
CA SER A 58 10.07 -1.95 5.47
C SER A 58 10.16 -2.70 6.79
N ALA A 59 10.86 -3.82 6.76
CA ALA A 59 11.22 -4.60 7.94
C ALA A 59 12.61 -5.20 7.78
N GLU A 60 13.17 -5.67 8.88
CA GLU A 60 14.36 -6.52 8.84
C GLU A 60 13.92 -7.99 8.76
N LEU A 61 14.30 -8.68 7.68
CA LEU A 61 14.04 -10.10 7.48
C LEU A 61 15.16 -10.93 8.12
N THR A 62 14.78 -11.85 9.00
CA THR A 62 15.65 -12.87 9.60
C THR A 62 15.20 -14.27 9.19
N ASP A 63 15.89 -15.31 9.67
CA ASP A 63 15.46 -16.70 9.43
C ASP A 63 14.08 -16.96 10.06
N GLY A 64 13.03 -16.94 9.24
CA GLY A 64 11.65 -17.25 9.65
C GLY A 64 10.87 -16.11 10.31
N ALA A 65 11.32 -14.85 10.25
CA ALA A 65 10.56 -13.73 10.84
C ALA A 65 10.86 -12.38 10.18
N LEU A 66 9.89 -11.45 10.29
CA LEU A 66 10.09 -10.01 10.11
C LEU A 66 10.24 -9.32 11.45
N ILE A 67 11.26 -8.48 11.59
CA ILE A 67 11.42 -7.55 12.69
C ILE A 67 10.98 -6.17 12.20
N VAL A 68 9.75 -5.80 12.54
CA VAL A 68 9.08 -4.59 12.07
C VAL A 68 9.24 -3.50 13.12
N ARG A 69 9.94 -2.41 12.77
CA ARG A 69 10.16 -1.28 13.68
C ARG A 69 9.08 -0.21 13.48
N PRO A 70 8.63 0.48 14.54
CA PRO A 70 7.71 1.58 14.39
C PRO A 70 8.42 2.81 13.78
N ARG A 71 7.70 3.61 12.98
CA ARG A 71 8.17 4.88 12.39
C ARG A 71 8.36 5.95 13.46
N LEU A 72 7.46 5.98 14.43
CA LEU A 72 7.37 6.97 15.52
C LEU A 72 7.15 6.24 16.85
N PRO A 73 7.50 6.85 17.99
CA PRO A 73 7.24 6.25 19.30
C PRO A 73 5.75 5.92 19.48
N VAL A 74 5.47 4.68 19.90
CA VAL A 74 4.10 4.18 20.11
C VAL A 74 3.74 4.28 21.58
N GLN A 75 2.54 4.79 21.88
CA GLN A 75 2.03 4.84 23.26
C GLN A 75 1.62 3.44 23.74
N THR A 76 2.13 3.05 24.90
CA THR A 76 1.77 1.81 25.62
C THR A 76 1.39 2.11 27.06
N ALA A 77 0.94 1.10 27.81
CA ALA A 77 0.69 1.21 29.24
C ALA A 77 1.95 1.63 30.04
N GLY A 78 3.14 1.30 29.55
CA GLY A 78 4.43 1.64 30.16
C GLY A 78 5.03 2.97 29.68
N GLY A 79 4.32 3.74 28.85
CA GLY A 79 4.82 4.97 28.21
C GLY A 79 5.10 4.79 26.72
N LEU A 80 5.89 5.70 26.15
CA LEU A 80 6.29 5.66 24.74
C LEU A 80 7.39 4.62 24.51
N THR A 81 7.27 3.83 23.44
CA THR A 81 8.26 2.80 23.07
C THR A 81 8.60 2.82 21.59
N MET A 82 9.82 2.40 21.26
CA MET A 82 10.29 2.10 19.90
C MET A 82 10.50 0.59 19.70
N ALA A 83 9.91 -0.25 20.55
CA ALA A 83 10.06 -1.69 20.49
C ALA A 83 9.59 -2.22 19.12
N ALA A 84 10.43 -3.04 18.50
CA ALA A 84 10.09 -3.74 17.27
C ALA A 84 9.08 -4.86 17.55
N GLN A 85 8.19 -5.10 16.59
CA GLN A 85 7.32 -6.26 16.57
C GLN A 85 7.97 -7.36 15.74
N THR A 86 7.95 -8.58 16.28
CA THR A 86 8.34 -9.78 15.53
C THR A 86 7.10 -10.41 14.91
N VAL A 87 7.11 -10.58 13.60
CA VAL A 87 6.07 -11.28 12.83
C VAL A 87 6.64 -12.59 12.31
N GLU A 88 6.01 -13.71 12.67
CA GLU A 88 6.46 -15.04 12.26
C GLU A 88 6.18 -15.28 10.77
N LEU A 89 7.15 -15.86 10.07
CA LEU A 89 7.04 -16.26 8.67
C LEU A 89 7.11 -17.78 8.51
N ARG A 90 6.33 -18.30 7.57
CA ARG A 90 6.35 -19.70 7.13
C ARG A 90 6.42 -19.77 5.61
N GLU A 91 6.70 -20.96 5.10
CA GLU A 91 6.57 -21.26 3.68
C GLU A 91 5.17 -20.84 3.18
N ALA A 92 5.14 -20.20 2.01
CA ALA A 92 3.89 -19.71 1.43
C ALA A 92 2.88 -20.85 1.27
N LYS A 93 1.62 -20.52 1.54
CA LYS A 93 0.48 -21.44 1.44
C LYS A 93 -0.60 -20.81 0.58
N ARG A 94 -1.67 -21.57 0.33
CA ARG A 94 -2.85 -21.02 -0.33
C ARG A 94 -3.39 -19.83 0.48
N PRO A 95 -3.70 -18.68 -0.16
CA PRO A 95 -4.27 -17.52 0.51
C PRO A 95 -5.62 -17.86 1.15
N SER A 96 -5.98 -17.09 2.18
CA SER A 96 -7.31 -17.15 2.79
C SER A 96 -8.40 -16.77 1.78
N ARG A 97 -9.67 -17.12 2.08
CA ARG A 97 -10.80 -16.67 1.24
C ARG A 97 -11.09 -15.17 1.37
N GLY A 98 -10.53 -14.51 2.39
CA GLY A 98 -10.73 -13.10 2.71
C GLY A 98 -9.81 -12.13 1.97
N THR A 99 -8.90 -12.60 1.11
CA THR A 99 -7.87 -11.77 0.45
C THR A 99 -8.40 -10.46 -0.14
N ARG A 100 -9.57 -10.49 -0.80
CA ARG A 100 -10.15 -9.29 -1.41
C ARG A 100 -10.64 -8.28 -0.38
N GLU A 101 -11.23 -8.76 0.71
CA GLU A 101 -11.69 -7.94 1.82
C GLU A 101 -10.50 -7.36 2.58
N ASP A 102 -9.49 -8.19 2.88
CA ASP A 102 -8.23 -7.76 3.49
C ASP A 102 -7.58 -6.62 2.69
N PHE A 103 -7.52 -6.76 1.36
CA PHE A 103 -6.94 -5.74 0.49
C PHE A 103 -7.74 -4.44 0.50
N GLY A 104 -9.07 -4.53 0.43
CA GLY A 104 -9.95 -3.35 0.50
C GLY A 104 -9.82 -2.60 1.82
N GLU A 105 -9.74 -3.31 2.94
CA GLU A 105 -9.51 -2.69 4.26
C GLU A 105 -8.15 -2.01 4.35
N LEU A 106 -7.09 -2.67 3.87
CA LEU A 106 -5.73 -2.13 3.89
C LEU A 106 -5.62 -0.88 3.00
N LEU A 107 -6.24 -0.90 1.82
CA LEU A 107 -6.40 0.29 0.97
C LEU A 107 -7.12 1.43 1.68
N ALA A 108 -8.24 1.14 2.35
CA ALA A 108 -8.98 2.15 3.10
C ALA A 108 -8.13 2.81 4.20
N ARG A 109 -7.33 2.02 4.94
CA ARG A 109 -6.37 2.52 5.94
C ARG A 109 -5.32 3.42 5.29
N ALA A 110 -4.75 3.00 4.16
CA ALA A 110 -3.72 3.76 3.44
C ALA A 110 -4.25 5.08 2.86
N VAL A 111 -5.46 5.08 2.30
CA VAL A 111 -6.16 6.28 1.81
C VAL A 111 -6.41 7.24 2.96
N GLN A 112 -6.96 6.76 4.08
CA GLN A 112 -7.23 7.59 5.25
C GLN A 112 -5.93 8.21 5.79
N HIS A 113 -4.85 7.43 5.85
CA HIS A 113 -3.54 7.95 6.25
C HIS A 113 -3.07 9.10 5.34
N CYS A 114 -3.23 8.95 4.03
CA CYS A 114 -2.85 9.98 3.06
C CYS A 114 -3.71 11.24 3.20
N VAL A 115 -5.01 11.11 3.46
CA VAL A 115 -5.90 12.23 3.79
C VAL A 115 -5.43 12.98 5.03
N ASP A 116 -5.12 12.26 6.11
CA ASP A 116 -4.76 12.86 7.41
C ASP A 116 -3.39 13.56 7.38
N THR A 117 -2.51 13.14 6.46
CA THR A 117 -1.10 13.59 6.43
C THR A 117 -0.73 14.40 5.20
N TYR A 118 -1.65 14.54 4.23
CA TYR A 118 -1.39 15.09 2.90
C TYR A 118 -0.23 14.39 2.17
N GLU A 119 0.09 13.15 2.53
CA GLU A 119 0.91 12.25 1.71
C GLU A 119 0.09 11.78 0.49
N PHE A 120 0.75 11.39 -0.59
CA PHE A 120 0.11 10.68 -1.71
C PHE A 120 0.46 9.20 -1.65
N LEU A 121 -0.39 8.36 -2.24
CA LEU A 121 -0.23 6.91 -2.34
C LEU A 121 -0.09 6.51 -3.80
N VAL A 122 1.00 5.82 -4.14
CA VAL A 122 1.17 5.15 -5.43
C VAL A 122 1.23 3.65 -5.19
N ILE A 123 0.38 2.92 -5.92
CA ILE A 123 0.35 1.46 -5.92
C ILE A 123 0.79 0.99 -7.30
N GLY A 124 1.73 0.05 -7.34
CA GLY A 124 2.21 -0.59 -8.56
C GLY A 124 2.95 -1.88 -8.22
N PRO A 125 3.58 -2.55 -9.21
CA PRO A 125 4.38 -3.73 -8.96
C PRO A 125 5.47 -3.51 -7.91
N GLY A 126 5.59 -4.45 -6.98
CA GLY A 126 6.66 -4.44 -5.99
C GLY A 126 8.02 -4.82 -6.56
N GLY A 127 9.08 -4.53 -5.80
CA GLY A 127 10.47 -4.76 -6.23
C GLY A 127 10.97 -3.79 -7.31
N GLN A 128 10.10 -2.94 -7.88
CA GLN A 128 10.45 -1.91 -8.86
C GLN A 128 10.50 -0.52 -8.23
N GLY A 129 11.17 0.42 -8.89
CA GLY A 129 11.14 1.85 -8.54
C GLY A 129 9.73 2.45 -8.65
N PRO A 130 9.46 3.59 -8.01
CA PRO A 130 8.15 4.23 -8.06
C PRO A 130 7.86 4.82 -9.45
N GLY A 131 6.58 4.94 -9.80
CA GLY A 131 6.12 5.69 -10.98
C GLY A 131 6.21 4.97 -12.32
N LEU A 132 6.48 3.67 -12.34
CA LEU A 132 6.40 2.85 -13.55
C LEU A 132 5.01 2.23 -13.67
N ALA A 133 4.42 2.32 -14.86
CA ALA A 133 3.18 1.62 -15.19
C ALA A 133 3.37 0.10 -15.11
N PRO A 134 2.35 -0.67 -14.66
CA PRO A 134 1.06 -0.18 -14.21
C PRO A 134 1.12 0.51 -12.83
N LEU A 135 0.36 1.59 -12.65
CA LEU A 135 0.23 2.31 -11.39
C LEU A 135 -1.19 2.80 -11.13
N CYS A 136 -1.50 2.98 -9.85
CA CYS A 136 -2.70 3.65 -9.38
C CYS A 136 -2.30 4.66 -8.29
N LEU A 137 -2.53 5.94 -8.57
CA LEU A 137 -2.24 7.06 -7.70
C LEU A 137 -3.51 7.47 -6.94
N PHE A 138 -3.34 7.80 -5.67
CA PHE A 138 -4.27 8.59 -4.87
C PHE A 138 -3.53 9.80 -4.31
N ALA A 139 -4.11 11.00 -4.43
CA ALA A 139 -3.58 12.22 -3.83
C ALA A 139 -4.70 13.17 -3.38
N VAL A 140 -4.39 13.99 -2.38
CA VAL A 140 -5.22 15.14 -1.99
C VAL A 140 -4.54 16.40 -2.50
N LEU A 141 -5.19 17.12 -3.41
CA LEU A 141 -4.65 18.32 -4.06
C LEU A 141 -5.44 19.57 -3.65
N PRO A 142 -4.79 20.75 -3.53
CA PRO A 142 -5.51 22.01 -3.36
C PRO A 142 -6.44 22.28 -4.54
N ASP A 143 -7.67 22.71 -4.26
CA ASP A 143 -8.68 23.13 -5.25
C ASP A 143 -9.32 24.45 -4.79
N GLY A 144 -8.73 25.57 -5.22
CA GLY A 144 -9.13 26.89 -4.75
C GLY A 144 -8.90 27.07 -3.24
N ALA A 145 -9.98 27.30 -2.49
CA ALA A 145 -9.96 27.39 -1.03
C ALA A 145 -10.16 26.02 -0.34
N ASP A 146 -10.50 24.99 -1.10
CA ASP A 146 -10.80 23.64 -0.64
C ASP A 146 -9.72 22.65 -1.11
N HIS A 147 -10.00 21.35 -0.96
CA HIS A 147 -9.17 20.27 -1.46
C HIS A 147 -10.01 19.28 -2.26
N ALA A 148 -9.39 18.70 -3.29
CA ALA A 148 -9.96 17.62 -4.08
C ALA A 148 -9.16 16.33 -3.84
N ILE A 149 -9.86 15.20 -3.85
CA ILE A 149 -9.21 13.91 -4.05
C ILE A 149 -8.96 13.72 -5.55
N VAL A 150 -7.84 13.11 -5.88
CA VAL A 150 -7.49 12.70 -7.24
C VAL A 150 -7.10 11.23 -7.19
N VAL A 151 -7.73 10.44 -8.06
CA VAL A 151 -7.34 9.04 -8.32
C VAL A 151 -6.97 8.93 -9.78
N GLU A 152 -5.79 8.42 -10.08
CA GLU A 152 -5.32 8.18 -11.43
C GLU A 152 -4.92 6.72 -11.60
N ALA A 153 -5.23 6.13 -12.75
CA ALA A 153 -4.87 4.76 -13.09
C ALA A 153 -4.22 4.72 -14.48
N GLU A 154 -3.05 4.09 -14.55
CA GLU A 154 -2.30 3.83 -15.77
C GLU A 154 -1.91 2.34 -15.79
N PRO A 155 -2.26 1.57 -16.83
CA PRO A 155 -3.13 1.96 -17.95
C PRO A 155 -4.55 2.26 -17.48
N PRO A 156 -5.38 2.92 -18.33
CA PRO A 156 -6.78 3.15 -18.03
C PRO A 156 -7.48 1.78 -17.83
N PRO A 157 -8.36 1.63 -16.83
CA PRO A 157 -9.06 0.37 -16.60
C PRO A 157 -10.21 0.21 -17.61
N GLU A 158 -9.84 -0.20 -18.83
CA GLU A 158 -10.78 -0.49 -19.92
C GLU A 158 -11.84 -1.52 -19.45
N ASP A 159 -13.08 -1.35 -19.89
CA ASP A 159 -14.25 -2.14 -19.48
C ASP A 159 -14.67 -2.03 -18.00
N SER A 160 -14.17 -1.04 -17.26
CA SER A 160 -14.69 -0.70 -15.93
C SER A 160 -15.94 0.18 -16.03
N LEU A 161 -17.01 -0.23 -15.37
CA LEU A 161 -18.23 0.59 -15.27
C LEU A 161 -18.06 1.78 -14.33
N LEU A 162 -17.20 1.69 -13.31
CA LEU A 162 -16.93 2.82 -12.42
C LEU A 162 -16.07 3.90 -13.09
N TRP A 163 -15.18 3.49 -14.00
CA TRP A 163 -14.27 4.40 -14.69
C TRP A 163 -14.77 4.86 -16.06
N ALA A 164 -15.82 4.24 -16.62
CA ALA A 164 -16.29 4.49 -17.98
C ALA A 164 -16.50 5.97 -18.35
N ALA A 165 -16.94 6.80 -17.39
CA ALA A 165 -17.17 8.23 -17.62
C ALA A 165 -15.89 9.07 -17.71
N PHE A 166 -14.75 8.50 -17.35
CA PHE A 166 -13.44 9.16 -17.22
C PHE A 166 -12.41 8.60 -18.20
N LEU A 167 -12.82 7.66 -19.07
CA LEU A 167 -11.97 7.12 -20.11
C LEU A 167 -11.94 8.10 -21.29
N GLU A 168 -10.75 8.54 -21.65
CA GLU A 168 -10.50 9.33 -22.86
C GLU A 168 -9.81 8.47 -23.92
N ALA A 169 -10.25 8.58 -25.16
CA ALA A 169 -9.62 7.88 -26.27
C ALA A 169 -8.16 8.34 -26.41
N ASP A 170 -7.26 7.38 -26.64
CA ASP A 170 -5.82 7.59 -26.81
C ASP A 170 -5.07 8.19 -25.59
N SER A 171 -5.73 8.29 -24.42
CA SER A 171 -5.06 8.68 -23.17
C SER A 171 -4.32 7.50 -22.55
N PRO A 172 -3.06 7.67 -22.08
CA PRO A 172 -2.31 6.61 -21.40
C PRO A 172 -2.81 6.37 -19.97
N SER A 173 -3.61 7.27 -19.40
CA SER A 173 -4.18 7.13 -18.06
C SER A 173 -5.63 7.62 -18.00
N ALA A 174 -6.35 7.21 -16.97
CA ALA A 174 -7.66 7.76 -16.61
C ALA A 174 -7.55 8.44 -15.25
N THR A 175 -8.17 9.62 -15.12
CA THR A 175 -8.14 10.42 -13.89
C THR A 175 -9.54 10.76 -13.42
N MET A 176 -9.79 10.55 -12.14
CA MET A 176 -11.00 10.96 -11.43
C MET A 176 -10.64 12.01 -10.40
N SER A 177 -11.46 13.05 -10.28
CA SER A 177 -11.36 14.02 -9.20
C SER A 177 -12.73 14.31 -8.59
N ALA A 178 -12.74 14.55 -7.28
CA ALA A 178 -13.95 14.90 -6.54
C ALA A 178 -13.59 15.77 -5.32
N PRO A 179 -14.53 16.58 -4.81
CA PRO A 179 -14.32 17.31 -3.56
C PRO A 179 -13.96 16.37 -2.40
N LEU A 180 -13.04 16.79 -1.53
CA LEU A 180 -12.65 16.03 -0.35
C LEU A 180 -13.80 16.02 0.68
N ASN A 181 -14.45 14.89 0.87
CA ASN A 181 -15.47 14.68 1.91
C ASN A 181 -15.55 13.19 2.31
N PRO A 182 -16.25 12.84 3.41
CA PRO A 182 -16.31 11.46 3.89
C PRO A 182 -16.87 10.45 2.87
N GLU A 183 -17.83 10.86 2.04
CA GLU A 183 -18.44 9.98 1.03
C GLU A 183 -17.45 9.68 -0.11
N THR A 184 -16.72 10.70 -0.58
CA THR A 184 -15.72 10.53 -1.64
C THR A 184 -14.53 9.72 -1.15
N ILE A 185 -14.05 9.95 0.09
CA ILE A 185 -13.00 9.14 0.72
C ILE A 185 -13.40 7.67 0.79
N ALA A 186 -14.63 7.37 1.22
CA ALA A 186 -15.12 6.00 1.35
C ALA A 186 -15.22 5.25 0.01
N ALA A 187 -15.36 5.97 -1.11
CA ALA A 187 -15.42 5.37 -2.45
C ALA A 187 -14.05 5.02 -3.04
N VAL A 188 -12.98 5.70 -2.63
CA VAL A 188 -11.63 5.54 -3.21
C VAL A 188 -11.12 4.09 -3.20
N PRO A 189 -11.18 3.32 -2.09
CA PRO A 189 -10.65 1.96 -2.07
C PRO A 189 -11.30 1.04 -3.10
N LEU A 190 -12.60 1.23 -3.38
CA LEU A 190 -13.31 0.48 -4.41
C LEU A 190 -12.82 0.85 -5.82
N LEU A 191 -12.68 2.15 -6.11
CA LEU A 191 -12.19 2.65 -7.39
C LEU A 191 -10.77 2.14 -7.70
N MET A 192 -9.87 2.26 -6.72
CA MET A 192 -8.49 1.77 -6.84
C MET A 192 -8.46 0.25 -7.01
N SER A 193 -9.25 -0.49 -6.23
CA SER A 193 -9.31 -1.96 -6.32
C SER A 193 -9.78 -2.43 -7.70
N GLU A 194 -10.75 -1.74 -8.31
CA GLU A 194 -11.22 -2.11 -9.64
C GLU A 194 -10.15 -1.87 -10.71
N ALA A 195 -9.42 -0.75 -10.64
CA ALA A 195 -8.34 -0.44 -11.56
C ALA A 195 -7.19 -1.46 -11.44
N ILE A 196 -6.72 -1.69 -10.22
CA ILE A 196 -5.64 -2.64 -9.89
C ILE A 196 -6.01 -4.07 -10.30
N GLY A 197 -7.28 -4.46 -10.10
CA GLY A 197 -7.77 -5.80 -10.43
C GLY A 197 -7.67 -6.15 -11.92
N ARG A 198 -7.40 -5.18 -12.80
CA ARG A 198 -7.20 -5.40 -14.25
C ARG A 198 -5.77 -5.79 -14.62
N TRP A 199 -4.80 -5.58 -13.74
CA TRP A 199 -3.38 -5.82 -14.07
C TRP A 199 -2.98 -7.30 -14.08
N GLY A 200 -3.87 -8.20 -13.64
CA GLY A 200 -3.55 -9.62 -13.52
C GLY A 200 -2.51 -9.92 -12.44
N LEU A 201 -2.36 -9.02 -11.47
CA LEU A 201 -1.47 -9.15 -10.33
C LEU A 201 -2.25 -9.56 -9.09
N ASP A 202 -1.66 -10.39 -8.25
CA ASP A 202 -2.19 -10.63 -6.91
C ASP A 202 -1.82 -9.45 -5.98
N PRO A 203 -2.54 -9.22 -4.87
CA PRO A 203 -2.25 -8.06 -4.05
C PRO A 203 -0.87 -8.12 -3.35
N TRP A 204 -0.30 -9.31 -3.15
CA TRP A 204 1.07 -9.48 -2.65
C TRP A 204 2.16 -9.25 -3.72
N ASP A 205 1.78 -9.03 -4.98
CA ASP A 205 2.71 -8.58 -6.03
C ASP A 205 2.80 -7.04 -6.07
N LEU A 206 1.97 -6.34 -5.29
CA LEU A 206 1.89 -4.88 -5.26
C LEU A 206 2.71 -4.28 -4.12
N ALA A 207 3.14 -3.04 -4.29
CA ALA A 207 3.77 -2.25 -3.24
C ALA A 207 3.04 -0.92 -3.01
N PHE A 208 2.87 -0.57 -1.73
CA PHE A 208 2.31 0.72 -1.34
C PHE A 208 3.46 1.70 -1.15
N THR A 209 3.51 2.71 -2.02
CA THR A 209 4.53 3.75 -1.98
C THR A 209 3.89 5.05 -1.53
N PHE A 210 4.33 5.57 -0.40
CA PHE A 210 3.88 6.83 0.15
C PHE A 210 4.85 7.93 -0.25
N GLY A 211 4.34 9.11 -0.59
CA GLY A 211 5.20 10.23 -0.90
C GLY A 211 4.68 11.58 -0.42
N ARG A 212 5.58 12.56 -0.46
CA ARG A 212 5.32 13.95 -0.08
C ARG A 212 5.66 14.86 -1.25
N ARG A 213 4.89 15.93 -1.40
CA ARG A 213 5.20 17.01 -2.34
C ARG A 213 6.31 17.90 -1.82
#